data_AF-A0A535XHS0-F1
#
_entry.id   AF-A0A535XHS0-F1
#
_cell.length_a   1.000
_cell.length_b   1.000
_cell.length_c   1.000
_cell.angle_alpha   90.00
_cell.angle_beta   90.00
_cell.angle_gamma   90.00
#
_symmetry.space_group_name_H-M   'P 1'
#
loop_
_entity.id
_entity.type
_entity.pdbx_description
1 polymer ?
#
loop_
_entity_poly.entity_id
_entity_poly.type
_entity_poly.pdbx_seq_one_letter_code
_entity_poly.pdbx_strand_id
1 'polypeptide(L)'
;MQGVVSSNFAHRRRRTSAQRTYNSLFPYSVEVCAVTQFHQVGAKPGGWGGHATLFINGAEIDPGASYPLLRLAAAGTSLSDPDSGVGISVNKIFDNVTWVAIRGRDEFFRGGLAPEQTLDKEFYEAAIQKATAAGWFAGIGIKDALMRQRPDPMRPEEFIVRHSIGTDVALNFARTAYCARLPMGRDAIGNVIAYLNSANDAAQRSGYIWNMYTNNCSHVVHNALAAAGVWDPKVARGPGAINVARDVLSVAKALALSRMSDFSFPANNFVRLYEAGNERPIDDVLAAFSNHDVRRTMNDGWMSTGPGALIATYPIHEASRNRLFAPGRDPFLFSVPMLWDKADKFKMLTRHAPSTVTDLGANLAHYRERYAKTLARQRSVDDELGSRHNDERDLRIFYGRFYEQIADELERTDARLTEYRRLASELPGPVRWTVP
;
A
#
# COMPACT_ATOMS: atom_id res chain seq x y z
N MET A 1 -9.30 22.24 -32.04
CA MET A 1 -9.37 22.41 -30.57
C MET A 1 -10.52 21.64 -29.89
N GLN A 2 -11.62 21.28 -30.57
CA GLN A 2 -12.72 20.49 -29.97
C GLN A 2 -12.39 19.00 -29.67
N GLY A 3 -11.42 18.39 -30.37
CA GLY A 3 -11.07 16.96 -30.18
C GLY A 3 -10.27 16.63 -28.91
N VAL A 4 -9.48 17.57 -28.38
CA VAL A 4 -8.58 17.33 -27.22
C VAL A 4 -9.32 17.47 -25.88
N VAL A 5 -10.39 18.28 -25.83
CA VAL A 5 -11.22 18.45 -24.61
C VAL A 5 -12.07 17.20 -24.35
N SER A 6 -12.54 16.54 -25.42
CA SER A 6 -13.41 15.35 -25.32
C SER A 6 -12.67 14.08 -24.87
N SER A 7 -11.39 13.91 -25.20
CA SER A 7 -10.59 12.73 -24.80
C SER A 7 -10.23 12.73 -23.31
N ASN A 8 -10.09 13.91 -22.72
CA ASN A 8 -9.49 14.08 -21.38
C ASN A 8 -10.53 14.00 -20.25
N PHE A 9 -11.72 14.56 -20.47
CA PHE A 9 -12.89 14.30 -19.62
C PHE A 9 -13.20 12.80 -19.55
N ALA A 10 -13.06 12.09 -20.68
CA ALA A 10 -13.23 10.64 -20.72
C ALA A 10 -12.17 9.91 -19.88
N HIS A 11 -10.91 10.35 -19.87
CA HIS A 11 -9.85 9.71 -19.07
C HIS A 11 -10.05 9.88 -17.56
N ARG A 12 -10.38 11.10 -17.09
CA ARG A 12 -10.69 11.33 -15.66
C ARG A 12 -11.94 10.57 -15.22
N ARG A 13 -13.02 10.60 -16.02
CA ARG A 13 -14.24 9.83 -15.76
C ARG A 13 -14.00 8.32 -15.73
N ARG A 14 -13.14 7.79 -16.61
CA ARG A 14 -12.78 6.36 -16.62
C ARG A 14 -12.02 5.94 -15.36
N ARG A 15 -11.06 6.73 -14.88
CA ARG A 15 -10.31 6.40 -13.65
C ARG A 15 -11.18 6.47 -12.40
N THR A 16 -12.04 7.48 -12.27
CA THR A 16 -12.98 7.58 -11.14
C THR A 16 -14.00 6.47 -11.17
N SER A 17 -14.53 6.13 -12.34
CA SER A 17 -15.40 4.99 -12.54
C SER A 17 -14.73 3.66 -12.17
N ALA A 18 -13.51 3.41 -12.66
CA ALA A 18 -12.78 2.18 -12.38
C ALA A 18 -12.48 2.00 -10.88
N GLN A 19 -12.14 3.09 -10.18
CA GLN A 19 -11.95 3.08 -8.73
C GLN A 19 -13.29 2.84 -7.99
N ARG A 20 -14.40 3.43 -8.46
CA ARG A 20 -15.75 3.16 -7.91
C ARG A 20 -16.10 1.69 -8.02
N THR A 21 -15.91 1.10 -9.20
CA THR A 21 -16.17 -0.32 -9.45
C THR A 21 -15.32 -1.20 -8.54
N TYR A 22 -14.02 -0.90 -8.44
CA TYR A 22 -13.13 -1.62 -7.52
C TYR A 22 -13.64 -1.54 -6.07
N ASN A 23 -13.90 -0.33 -5.57
CA ASN A 23 -14.32 -0.10 -4.20
C ASN A 23 -15.69 -0.72 -3.87
N SER A 24 -16.56 -0.87 -4.88
CA SER A 24 -17.85 -1.55 -4.71
C SER A 24 -17.68 -3.06 -4.51
N LEU A 25 -16.70 -3.68 -5.19
CA LEU A 25 -16.42 -5.12 -5.09
C LEU A 25 -15.50 -5.46 -3.90
N PHE A 26 -14.60 -4.54 -3.54
CA PHE A 26 -13.59 -4.69 -2.50
C PHE A 26 -13.58 -3.46 -1.58
N PRO A 27 -14.59 -3.33 -0.71
CA PRO A 27 -14.76 -2.14 0.14
C PRO A 27 -13.66 -1.98 1.20
N TYR A 28 -13.01 -3.08 1.58
CA TYR A 28 -11.90 -3.10 2.52
C TYR A 28 -10.62 -3.51 1.78
N SER A 29 -9.65 -2.61 1.71
CA SER A 29 -8.40 -2.87 1.00
C SER A 29 -7.29 -1.98 1.50
N VAL A 30 -6.07 -2.48 1.43
CA VAL A 30 -4.85 -1.68 1.61
C VAL A 30 -4.13 -1.52 0.27
N GLU A 31 -3.40 -0.43 0.13
CA GLU A 31 -2.55 -0.16 -1.02
C GLU A 31 -1.20 0.35 -0.53
N VAL A 32 -0.16 -0.46 -0.70
CA VAL A 32 1.22 -0.13 -0.32
C VAL A 32 1.93 0.43 -1.54
N CYS A 33 2.44 1.65 -1.39
CA CYS A 33 3.09 2.39 -2.45
C CYS A 33 4.57 2.61 -2.16
N ALA A 34 5.41 2.21 -3.11
CA ALA A 34 6.79 2.66 -3.20
C ALA A 34 6.85 3.88 -4.10
N VAL A 35 7.33 5.01 -3.59
CA VAL A 35 7.41 6.27 -4.35
C VAL A 35 8.85 6.63 -4.70
N THR A 36 9.04 7.23 -5.88
CA THR A 36 10.35 7.65 -6.41
C THR A 36 11.04 8.68 -5.51
N GLN A 37 12.32 8.94 -5.77
CA GLN A 37 13.08 10.01 -5.12
C GLN A 37 12.36 11.37 -5.28
N PHE A 38 12.33 12.16 -4.21
CA PHE A 38 11.84 13.55 -4.27
C PHE A 38 12.84 14.43 -5.01
N HIS A 39 12.36 15.27 -5.92
CA HIS A 39 13.23 16.18 -6.65
C HIS A 39 12.49 17.48 -7.00
N GLN A 40 12.75 18.52 -6.21
CA GLN A 40 12.32 19.89 -6.53
C GLN A 40 13.33 20.56 -7.46
N VAL A 41 12.84 21.27 -8.48
CA VAL A 41 13.69 21.96 -9.46
C VAL A 41 14.55 23.00 -8.76
N GLY A 42 15.85 22.99 -9.04
CA GLY A 42 16.82 23.93 -8.44
C GLY A 42 17.26 23.57 -7.01
N ALA A 43 16.76 22.49 -6.43
CA ALA A 43 17.16 22.00 -5.11
C ALA A 43 17.92 20.67 -5.20
N LYS A 44 18.64 20.32 -4.14
CA LYS A 44 19.28 18.99 -4.03
C LYS A 44 18.19 17.91 -3.95
N PRO A 45 18.26 16.84 -4.77
CA PRO A 45 17.33 15.72 -4.66
C PRO A 45 17.33 15.08 -3.26
N GLY A 46 16.19 14.49 -2.89
CA GLY A 46 16.02 13.74 -1.65
C GLY A 46 16.83 12.43 -1.63
N GLY A 47 16.63 11.62 -0.58
CA GLY A 47 17.31 10.33 -0.46
C GLY A 47 16.96 9.35 -1.59
N TRP A 48 17.96 8.57 -2.03
CA TRP A 48 17.84 7.57 -3.10
C TRP A 48 16.95 6.36 -2.75
N GLY A 49 16.68 6.16 -1.45
CA GLY A 49 15.78 5.09 -0.97
C GLY A 49 14.31 5.26 -1.39
N GLY A 50 13.91 6.42 -1.90
CA GLY A 50 12.51 6.74 -2.17
C GLY A 50 11.73 6.98 -0.88
N HIS A 51 10.44 6.64 -0.87
CA HIS A 51 9.59 6.67 0.31
C HIS A 51 8.49 5.59 0.22
N ALA A 52 7.90 5.20 1.34
CA ALA A 52 6.82 4.21 1.41
C ALA A 52 5.57 4.84 2.02
N THR A 53 4.43 4.58 1.41
CA THR A 53 3.13 5.04 1.91
C THR A 53 2.13 3.89 1.90
N LEU A 54 1.04 4.06 2.65
CA LEU A 54 -0.06 3.11 2.74
C LEU A 54 -1.36 3.88 2.52
N PHE A 55 -2.24 3.39 1.66
CA PHE A 55 -3.61 3.91 1.54
C PHE A 55 -4.60 2.83 1.99
N ILE A 56 -5.59 3.20 2.78
CA ILE A 56 -6.52 2.25 3.41
C ILE A 56 -7.95 2.64 3.06
N ASN A 57 -8.65 1.78 2.33
CA ASN A 57 -10.11 1.88 2.20
C ASN A 57 -10.78 1.12 3.34
N GLY A 58 -11.80 1.73 3.94
CA GLY A 58 -12.46 1.22 5.16
C GLY A 58 -11.88 1.74 6.48
N ALA A 59 -10.93 2.67 6.44
CA ALA A 59 -10.50 3.45 7.59
C ALA A 59 -11.03 4.89 7.51
N GLU A 60 -11.26 5.50 8.67
CA GLU A 60 -11.64 6.91 8.82
C GLU A 60 -10.70 7.56 9.85
N ILE A 61 -10.41 8.84 9.68
CA ILE A 61 -9.70 9.62 10.71
C ILE A 61 -10.65 9.81 11.90
N ASP A 62 -10.16 9.60 13.12
CA ASP A 62 -10.93 9.89 14.33
C ASP A 62 -11.01 11.40 14.56
N PRO A 63 -12.18 12.05 14.40
CA PRO A 63 -12.30 13.50 14.55
C PRO A 63 -12.20 13.96 16.01
N GLY A 64 -12.33 13.05 16.99
CA GLY A 64 -12.25 13.36 18.41
C GLY A 64 -10.83 13.29 18.99
N ALA A 65 -9.87 12.78 18.22
CA ALA A 65 -8.49 12.62 18.67
C ALA A 65 -7.70 13.95 18.58
N SER A 66 -6.85 14.23 19.57
CA SER A 66 -5.99 15.42 19.59
C SER A 66 -4.73 15.30 18.72
N TYR A 67 -4.50 14.13 18.12
CA TYR A 67 -3.44 13.80 17.17
C TYR A 67 -3.95 12.71 16.21
N PRO A 68 -3.26 12.44 15.09
CA PRO A 68 -3.73 11.46 14.11
C PRO A 68 -3.97 10.08 14.69
N LEU A 69 -5.23 9.68 14.76
CA LEU A 69 -5.71 8.33 15.04
C LEU A 69 -6.72 7.92 13.97
N LEU A 70 -6.80 6.63 13.72
CA LEU A 70 -7.79 6.04 12.82
C LEU A 70 -8.85 5.30 13.62
N ARG A 71 -10.05 5.22 13.05
CA ARG A 71 -11.06 4.25 13.43
C ARG A 71 -11.55 3.52 12.20
N LEU A 72 -12.04 2.32 12.41
CA LEU A 72 -12.62 1.52 11.34
C LEU A 72 -13.92 2.19 10.87
N ALA A 73 -14.15 2.23 9.56
CA ALA A 73 -15.40 2.75 9.01
C ALA A 73 -16.59 1.99 9.62
N ALA A 74 -17.67 2.71 9.92
CA ALA A 74 -18.85 2.12 10.52
C ALA A 74 -19.41 0.99 9.64
N ALA A 75 -19.98 -0.03 10.27
CA ALA A 75 -20.63 -1.11 9.53
C ALA A 75 -21.78 -0.52 8.69
N GLY A 76 -21.87 -0.90 7.42
CA GLY A 76 -22.88 -0.38 6.50
C GLY A 76 -22.55 0.96 5.83
N THR A 77 -21.45 1.63 6.19
CA THR A 77 -20.97 2.79 5.44
C THR A 77 -20.65 2.38 4.00
N SER A 78 -21.19 3.11 3.02
CA SER A 78 -20.83 2.90 1.62
C SER A 78 -19.39 3.35 1.37
N LEU A 79 -18.51 2.38 1.08
CA LEU A 79 -17.10 2.62 0.77
C LEU A 79 -16.84 2.66 -0.74
N SER A 80 -17.90 2.72 -1.56
CA SER A 80 -17.84 2.72 -3.02
C SER A 80 -17.33 4.03 -3.64
N ASP A 81 -17.30 5.13 -2.87
CA ASP A 81 -16.78 6.40 -3.36
C ASP A 81 -15.32 6.23 -3.84
N PRO A 82 -14.96 6.66 -5.06
CA PRO A 82 -13.58 6.65 -5.55
C PRO A 82 -12.56 7.32 -4.63
N ASP A 83 -13.01 8.31 -3.86
CA ASP A 83 -12.20 9.06 -2.91
C ASP A 83 -12.27 8.50 -1.48
N SER A 84 -13.02 7.42 -1.25
CA SER A 84 -13.07 6.76 0.06
C SER A 84 -11.69 6.28 0.51
N GLY A 85 -11.43 6.41 1.81
CA GLY A 85 -10.23 5.94 2.48
C GLY A 85 -9.31 7.05 2.97
N VAL A 86 -8.17 6.61 3.52
CA VAL A 86 -7.18 7.47 4.16
C VAL A 86 -5.78 7.06 3.70
N GLY A 87 -5.00 8.05 3.28
CA GLY A 87 -3.57 7.91 3.01
C GLY A 87 -2.75 8.10 4.27
N ILE A 88 -1.75 7.24 4.48
CA ILE A 88 -0.87 7.18 5.63
C ILE A 88 0.56 7.38 5.15
N SER A 89 1.25 8.33 5.78
CA SER A 89 2.66 8.62 5.52
C SER A 89 3.43 8.81 6.81
N VAL A 90 4.70 8.41 6.78
CA VAL A 90 5.65 8.52 7.89
C VAL A 90 6.71 9.52 7.51
N ASN A 91 6.98 10.51 8.35
CA ASN A 91 8.01 11.50 8.05
C ASN A 91 9.01 11.61 9.19
N LYS A 92 10.30 11.66 8.84
CA LYS A 92 11.40 11.83 9.79
C LYS A 92 11.36 13.16 10.55
N ILE A 93 10.60 14.14 10.04
CA ILE A 93 10.48 15.45 10.67
C ILE A 93 9.54 15.43 11.89
N PHE A 94 8.65 14.44 12.01
CA PHE A 94 7.69 14.37 13.10
C PHE A 94 8.39 14.11 14.43
N ASP A 95 7.82 14.65 15.50
CA ASP A 95 8.38 14.54 16.85
C ASP A 95 7.53 13.72 17.81
N ASN A 96 6.21 13.88 17.80
CA ASN A 96 5.29 13.24 18.75
C ASN A 96 4.37 12.19 18.11
N VAL A 97 4.53 11.93 16.81
CA VAL A 97 3.78 10.91 16.07
C VAL A 97 4.70 10.18 15.10
N THR A 98 4.34 8.93 14.80
CA THR A 98 5.06 8.11 13.81
C THR A 98 4.55 8.40 12.39
N TRP A 99 3.25 8.65 12.22
CA TRP A 99 2.62 8.87 10.92
C TRP A 99 1.52 9.93 10.95
N VAL A 100 1.20 10.46 9.77
CA VAL A 100 0.08 11.38 9.48
C VAL A 100 -0.96 10.71 8.59
N ALA A 101 -2.22 11.14 8.70
CA ALA A 101 -3.34 10.68 7.89
C ALA A 101 -3.90 11.80 7.02
N ILE A 102 -4.08 11.51 5.73
CA ILE A 102 -4.71 12.39 4.74
C ILE A 102 -5.99 11.75 4.26
N ARG A 103 -7.12 12.44 4.46
CA ARG A 103 -8.42 11.97 3.97
C ARG A 103 -8.46 12.10 2.44
N GLY A 104 -8.96 11.07 1.78
CA GLY A 104 -9.22 11.13 0.33
C GLY A 104 -8.05 10.64 -0.51
N ARG A 105 -8.36 9.87 -1.55
CA ARG A 105 -7.39 9.40 -2.53
C ARG A 105 -6.85 10.54 -3.38
N ASP A 106 -7.72 11.44 -3.83
CA ASP A 106 -7.33 12.54 -4.71
C ASP A 106 -6.45 13.55 -3.98
N GLU A 107 -6.74 13.86 -2.71
CA GLU A 107 -5.86 14.72 -1.90
C GLU A 107 -4.52 14.06 -1.61
N PHE A 108 -4.53 12.79 -1.22
CA PHE A 108 -3.30 12.07 -0.88
C PHE A 108 -2.35 11.95 -2.07
N PHE A 109 -2.85 11.49 -3.22
CA PHE A 109 -2.01 11.29 -4.39
C PHE A 109 -1.82 12.57 -5.21
N ARG A 110 -2.86 13.35 -5.44
CA ARG A 110 -2.84 14.48 -6.39
C ARG A 110 -3.00 15.85 -5.77
N GLY A 111 -3.30 15.98 -4.48
CA GLY A 111 -3.54 17.29 -3.86
C GLY A 111 -4.64 18.11 -4.53
N GLY A 112 -5.61 17.46 -5.18
CA GLY A 112 -6.65 18.12 -5.98
C GLY A 112 -6.21 18.61 -7.37
N LEU A 113 -4.98 18.34 -7.81
CA LEU A 113 -4.49 18.76 -9.13
C LEU A 113 -5.15 17.93 -10.24
N ALA A 114 -5.91 18.61 -11.08
CA ALA A 114 -6.51 17.98 -12.25
C ALA A 114 -5.43 17.62 -13.30
N PRO A 115 -5.62 16.55 -14.09
CA PRO A 115 -4.62 16.10 -15.08
C PRO A 115 -4.16 17.19 -16.06
N GLU A 116 -5.06 18.11 -16.42
CA GLU A 116 -4.84 19.19 -17.37
C GLU A 116 -4.25 20.46 -16.77
N GLN A 117 -4.34 20.61 -15.45
CA GLN A 117 -3.92 21.81 -14.74
C GLN A 117 -2.39 21.85 -14.61
N THR A 118 -1.82 23.05 -14.65
CA THR A 118 -0.38 23.23 -14.44
C THR A 118 -0.07 23.30 -12.95
N LEU A 119 0.93 22.54 -12.50
CA LEU A 119 1.54 22.70 -11.19
C LEU A 119 2.57 23.83 -11.25
N ASP A 120 2.13 25.04 -10.96
CA ASP A 120 2.96 26.23 -10.80
C ASP A 120 2.92 26.75 -9.35
N LYS A 121 3.59 27.89 -9.11
CA LYS A 121 3.67 28.48 -7.76
C LYS A 121 2.31 28.85 -7.20
N GLU A 122 1.40 29.37 -8.03
CA GLU A 122 0.08 29.79 -7.58
C GLU A 122 -0.74 28.59 -7.10
N PHE A 123 -0.78 27.52 -7.89
CA PHE A 123 -1.46 26.30 -7.49
C PHE A 123 -0.83 25.67 -6.24
N TYR A 124 0.49 25.66 -6.17
CA TYR A 124 1.22 25.13 -5.02
C TYR A 124 0.90 25.86 -3.72
N GLU A 125 0.87 27.20 -3.75
CA GLU A 125 0.47 28.02 -2.61
C GLU A 125 -1.01 27.77 -2.23
N ALA A 126 -1.91 27.66 -3.21
CA ALA A 126 -3.31 27.31 -2.94
C ALA A 126 -3.45 25.92 -2.30
N ALA A 127 -2.68 24.93 -2.75
CA ALA A 127 -2.65 23.59 -2.16
C ALA A 127 -2.15 23.61 -0.71
N ILE A 128 -1.13 24.43 -0.39
CA ILE A 128 -0.65 24.63 0.98
C ILE A 128 -1.74 25.24 1.86
N GLN A 129 -2.41 26.30 1.40
CA GLN A 129 -3.48 26.94 2.17
C GLN A 129 -4.64 25.99 2.43
N LYS A 130 -5.04 25.21 1.41
CA LYS A 130 -6.07 24.18 1.54
C LYS A 130 -5.69 23.11 2.56
N ALA A 131 -4.49 22.54 2.46
CA ALA A 131 -4.01 21.51 3.39
C ALA A 131 -3.88 22.04 4.84
N THR A 132 -3.45 23.30 4.99
CA THR A 132 -3.36 23.98 6.28
C THR A 132 -4.77 24.19 6.88
N ALA A 133 -5.72 24.67 6.08
CA ALA A 133 -7.10 24.89 6.51
C ALA A 133 -7.83 23.57 6.84
N ALA A 134 -7.49 22.48 6.17
CA ALA A 134 -8.02 21.16 6.45
C ALA A 134 -7.51 20.55 7.76
N GLY A 135 -6.47 21.13 8.38
CA GLY A 135 -5.95 20.69 9.67
C GLY A 135 -5.32 19.30 9.66
N TRP A 136 -4.87 18.79 8.50
CA TRP A 136 -4.34 17.42 8.39
C TRP A 136 -3.11 17.14 9.27
N PHE A 137 -2.39 18.19 9.68
CA PHE A 137 -1.23 18.12 10.55
C PHE A 137 -1.51 18.62 11.97
N ALA A 138 -2.79 18.78 12.35
CA ALA A 138 -3.17 19.18 13.69
C ALA A 138 -2.66 18.15 14.73
N GLY A 139 -2.12 18.65 15.84
CA GLY A 139 -1.56 17.81 16.90
C GLY A 139 -0.19 17.20 16.59
N ILE A 140 0.39 17.47 15.42
CA ILE A 140 1.71 16.96 15.02
C ILE A 140 2.78 18.01 15.34
N GLY A 141 3.68 17.66 16.25
CA GLY A 141 4.94 18.37 16.47
C GLY A 141 6.00 17.93 15.46
N ILE A 142 6.91 18.84 15.12
CA ILE A 142 8.11 18.50 14.33
C ILE A 142 9.37 18.85 15.12
N LYS A 143 10.48 18.20 14.79
CA LYS A 143 11.75 18.33 15.51
C LYS A 143 12.19 19.79 15.67
N ASP A 144 12.61 20.17 16.87
CA ASP A 144 13.06 21.54 17.20
C ASP A 144 14.11 22.09 16.24
N ALA A 145 15.05 21.25 15.82
CA ALA A 145 16.11 21.64 14.90
C ALA A 145 15.57 22.10 13.53
N LEU A 146 14.45 21.53 13.09
CA LEU A 146 13.75 21.97 11.88
C LEU A 146 12.87 23.19 12.18
N MET A 147 12.15 23.21 13.31
CA MET A 147 11.33 24.37 13.70
C MET A 147 12.13 25.67 13.80
N ARG A 148 13.38 25.62 14.25
CA ARG A 148 14.27 26.80 14.28
C ARG A 148 14.58 27.40 12.89
N GLN A 149 14.31 26.67 11.81
CA GLN A 149 14.50 27.14 10.43
C GLN A 149 13.23 27.77 9.84
N ARG A 150 12.12 27.76 10.59
CA ARG A 150 10.86 28.36 10.16
C ARG A 150 11.02 29.88 10.06
N PRO A 151 10.65 30.50 8.93
CA PRO A 151 10.60 31.95 8.83
C PRO A 151 9.63 32.54 9.86
N ASP A 152 10.03 33.62 10.55
CA ASP A 152 9.23 34.26 11.61
C ASP A 152 7.77 34.58 11.24
N PRO A 153 7.43 35.09 10.04
CA PRO A 153 6.03 35.37 9.70
C PRO A 153 5.21 34.09 9.40
N MET A 154 5.83 32.92 9.30
CA MET A 154 5.15 31.68 8.91
C MET A 154 4.58 30.94 10.13
N ARG A 155 3.31 30.54 10.03
CA ARG A 155 2.67 29.71 11.05
C ARG A 155 3.26 28.30 11.10
N PRO A 156 3.36 27.65 12.28
CA PRO A 156 3.91 26.29 12.37
C PRO A 156 3.21 25.31 11.43
N GLU A 157 1.87 25.36 11.36
CA GLU A 157 1.07 24.41 10.58
C GLU A 157 1.38 24.51 9.08
N GLU A 158 1.50 25.75 8.59
CA GLU A 158 1.89 26.01 7.20
C GLU A 158 3.31 25.49 6.92
N PHE A 159 4.23 25.69 7.86
CA PHE A 159 5.61 25.23 7.71
C PHE A 159 5.71 23.70 7.63
N ILE A 160 4.90 22.98 8.42
CA ILE A 160 4.80 21.51 8.36
C ILE A 160 4.27 21.10 6.98
N VAL A 161 3.15 21.68 6.54
CA VAL A 161 2.53 21.39 5.24
C VAL A 161 3.53 21.58 4.10
N ARG A 162 4.29 22.68 4.09
CA ARG A 162 5.33 22.95 3.09
C ARG A 162 6.42 21.87 3.02
N HIS A 163 6.76 21.24 4.15
CA HIS A 163 7.71 20.13 4.22
C HIS A 163 7.10 18.76 3.87
N SER A 164 5.77 18.69 3.80
CA SER A 164 5.02 17.46 3.60
C SER A 164 4.46 17.30 2.18
N ILE A 165 4.29 18.37 1.41
CA ILE A 165 3.85 18.29 0.01
C ILE A 165 4.86 17.45 -0.82
N GLY A 166 4.34 16.51 -1.60
CA GLY A 166 5.15 15.59 -2.40
C GLY A 166 5.85 14.50 -1.58
N THR A 167 5.58 14.39 -0.28
CA THR A 167 6.10 13.32 0.60
C THR A 167 4.99 12.65 1.42
N ASP A 168 4.13 13.43 2.08
CA ASP A 168 3.02 12.93 2.92
C ASP A 168 1.64 13.20 2.33
N VAL A 169 1.54 14.21 1.47
CA VAL A 169 0.31 14.62 0.79
C VAL A 169 0.65 15.14 -0.60
N ALA A 170 -0.29 15.08 -1.53
CA ALA A 170 -0.08 15.47 -2.93
C ALA A 170 1.17 14.79 -3.53
N LEU A 171 1.33 13.48 -3.30
CA LEU A 171 2.54 12.72 -3.65
C LEU A 171 3.00 12.95 -5.10
N ASN A 172 2.04 13.00 -6.03
CA ASN A 172 2.29 13.12 -7.46
C ASN A 172 2.70 14.52 -7.92
N PHE A 173 2.79 15.50 -7.03
CA PHE A 173 3.50 16.73 -7.36
C PHE A 173 4.97 16.45 -7.63
N ALA A 174 5.60 15.60 -6.81
CA ALA A 174 7.04 15.41 -6.82
C ALA A 174 7.49 13.97 -7.11
N ARG A 175 6.57 13.00 -7.13
CA ARG A 175 6.93 11.57 -7.18
C ARG A 175 5.96 10.73 -8.00
N THR A 176 6.49 9.70 -8.65
CA THR A 176 5.68 8.58 -9.14
C THR A 176 5.47 7.60 -7.99
N ALA A 177 4.25 7.09 -7.84
CA ALA A 177 3.89 6.06 -6.88
C ALA A 177 3.59 4.74 -7.60
N TYR A 178 4.33 3.68 -7.24
CA TYR A 178 4.08 2.31 -7.66
C TYR A 178 3.42 1.57 -6.51
N CYS A 179 2.18 1.13 -6.71
CA CYS A 179 1.33 0.67 -5.63
C CYS A 179 0.85 -0.75 -5.88
N ALA A 180 0.96 -1.60 -4.86
CA ALA A 180 0.35 -2.91 -4.82
C ALA A 180 -0.87 -2.82 -3.90
N ARG A 181 -2.01 -3.28 -4.37
CA ARG A 181 -3.28 -3.26 -3.66
C ARG A 181 -3.67 -4.68 -3.25
N LEU A 182 -4.14 -4.82 -2.02
CA LEU A 182 -4.57 -6.08 -1.42
C LEU A 182 -5.95 -5.88 -0.77
N PRO A 183 -7.00 -6.56 -1.25
CA PRO A 183 -8.25 -6.69 -0.53
C PRO A 183 -8.07 -7.43 0.79
N MET A 184 -8.79 -7.01 1.81
CA MET A 184 -8.71 -7.60 3.15
C MET A 184 -10.09 -7.68 3.77
N GLY A 185 -10.28 -8.59 4.73
CA GLY A 185 -11.46 -8.58 5.59
C GLY A 185 -11.51 -7.33 6.46
N ARG A 186 -12.70 -6.96 6.92
CA ARG A 186 -12.89 -5.81 7.81
C ARG A 186 -12.07 -5.93 9.10
N ASP A 187 -12.01 -7.13 9.69
CA ASP A 187 -11.24 -7.38 10.92
C ASP A 187 -9.73 -7.24 10.69
N ALA A 188 -9.25 -7.69 9.53
CA ALA A 188 -7.86 -7.51 9.12
C ALA A 188 -7.49 -6.03 8.95
N ILE A 189 -8.39 -5.18 8.41
CA ILE A 189 -8.22 -3.72 8.42
C ILE A 189 -8.22 -3.17 9.85
N GLY A 190 -9.05 -3.72 10.74
CA GLY A 190 -9.04 -3.40 12.17
C GLY A 190 -7.66 -3.62 12.81
N ASN A 191 -7.00 -4.74 12.51
CA ASN A 191 -5.66 -5.05 13.00
C ASN A 191 -4.59 -4.09 12.44
N VAL A 192 -4.69 -3.72 11.15
CA VAL A 192 -3.85 -2.67 10.53
C VAL A 192 -4.00 -1.34 11.29
N ILE A 193 -5.24 -0.92 11.54
CA ILE A 193 -5.55 0.32 12.27
C ILE A 193 -5.01 0.27 13.71
N ALA A 194 -5.22 -0.83 14.42
CA ALA A 194 -4.76 -1.00 15.80
C ALA A 194 -3.23 -0.87 15.89
N TYR A 195 -2.49 -1.47 14.96
CA TYR A 195 -1.04 -1.31 14.90
C TYR A 195 -0.63 0.15 14.65
N LEU A 196 -1.25 0.81 13.67
CA LEU A 196 -0.94 2.21 13.35
C LEU A 196 -1.21 3.12 14.56
N ASN A 197 -2.38 3.01 15.18
CA ASN A 197 -2.72 3.79 16.36
C ASN A 197 -1.72 3.55 17.50
N SER A 198 -1.39 2.28 17.79
CA SER A 198 -0.38 1.95 18.80
C SER A 198 0.99 2.59 18.52
N ALA A 199 1.38 2.76 17.25
CA ALA A 199 2.63 3.41 16.88
C ALA A 199 2.59 4.93 17.11
N ASN A 200 1.45 5.59 16.92
CA ASN A 200 1.29 7.00 17.26
C ASN A 200 1.16 7.20 18.78
N ASP A 201 0.43 6.33 19.48
CA ASP A 201 0.32 6.36 20.94
C ASP A 201 1.69 6.22 21.62
N ALA A 202 2.54 5.32 21.11
CA ALA A 202 3.90 5.17 21.61
C ALA A 202 4.72 6.44 21.39
N ALA A 203 4.65 7.03 20.19
CA ALA A 203 5.33 8.28 19.87
C ALA A 203 4.83 9.47 20.71
N GLN A 204 3.54 9.52 21.05
CA GLN A 204 3.00 10.56 21.95
C GLN A 204 3.56 10.44 23.36
N ARG A 205 3.72 9.22 23.86
CA ARG A 205 4.24 8.99 25.23
C ARG A 205 5.74 9.23 25.35
N SER A 206 6.53 8.85 24.34
CA SER A 206 8.00 8.82 24.45
C SER A 206 8.74 9.64 23.40
N GLY A 207 8.03 10.35 22.53
CA GLY A 207 8.59 10.92 21.31
C GLY A 207 8.80 9.87 20.22
N TYR A 208 8.83 10.34 18.98
CA TYR A 208 9.14 9.56 17.78
C TYR A 208 10.64 9.62 17.48
N ILE A 209 11.27 8.47 17.33
CA ILE A 209 12.66 8.36 16.93
C ILE A 209 12.75 7.63 15.60
N TRP A 210 12.86 8.41 14.52
CA TRP A 210 13.03 7.88 13.18
C TRP A 210 14.41 7.21 13.02
N ASN A 211 14.43 6.01 12.45
CA ASN A 211 15.66 5.27 12.15
C ASN A 211 15.56 4.67 10.74
N MET A 212 16.54 5.00 9.88
CA MET A 212 16.62 4.54 8.49
C MET A 212 16.62 3.00 8.37
N TYR A 213 17.08 2.27 9.39
CA TYR A 213 17.27 0.83 9.32
C TYR A 213 16.12 0.03 9.92
N THR A 214 15.44 0.56 10.95
CA THR A 214 14.50 -0.24 11.77
C THR A 214 13.24 0.51 12.20
N ASN A 215 13.15 1.83 12.02
CA ASN A 215 11.96 2.62 12.39
C ASN A 215 11.71 3.75 11.36
N ASN A 216 11.43 3.34 10.13
CA ASN A 216 11.15 4.24 9.01
C ASN A 216 9.78 3.94 8.39
N CYS A 217 9.43 4.67 7.33
CA CYS A 217 8.19 4.48 6.58
C CYS A 217 7.93 3.04 6.12
N SER A 218 8.97 2.34 5.64
CA SER A 218 8.85 0.95 5.20
C SER A 218 8.65 -0.02 6.37
N HIS A 219 9.11 0.29 7.58
CA HIS A 219 8.86 -0.57 8.75
C HIS A 219 7.42 -0.44 9.23
N VAL A 220 6.94 0.79 9.34
CA VAL A 220 5.56 1.07 9.76
C VAL A 220 4.59 0.42 8.78
N VAL A 221 4.76 0.63 7.47
CA VAL A 221 3.91 0.01 6.44
C VAL A 221 4.02 -1.51 6.47
N HIS A 222 5.23 -2.06 6.65
CA HIS A 222 5.41 -3.51 6.71
C HIS A 222 4.69 -4.14 7.92
N ASN A 223 4.90 -3.57 9.10
CA ASN A 223 4.38 -4.09 10.35
C ASN A 223 2.88 -3.87 10.50
N ALA A 224 2.33 -2.82 9.89
CA ALA A 224 0.89 -2.63 9.77
C ALA A 224 0.22 -3.83 9.08
N LEU A 225 0.81 -4.31 7.98
CA LEU A 225 0.32 -5.49 7.26
C LEU A 225 0.66 -6.79 7.98
N ALA A 226 1.80 -6.85 8.68
CA ALA A 226 2.15 -8.00 9.51
C ALA A 226 1.17 -8.22 10.66
N ALA A 227 0.63 -7.13 11.24
CA ALA A 227 -0.40 -7.20 12.28
C ALA A 227 -1.69 -7.87 11.80
N ALA A 228 -1.96 -7.85 10.49
CA ALA A 228 -3.06 -8.57 9.88
C ALA A 228 -2.71 -9.99 9.41
N GLY A 229 -1.49 -10.47 9.69
CA GLY A 229 -1.05 -11.82 9.31
C GLY A 229 -0.53 -11.95 7.87
N VAL A 230 -0.44 -10.85 7.11
CA VAL A 230 0.04 -10.88 5.71
C VAL A 230 1.43 -11.49 5.62
N TRP A 231 2.32 -11.18 6.57
CA TRP A 231 3.67 -11.72 6.67
C TRP A 231 4.21 -11.50 8.09
N ASP A 232 5.43 -11.97 8.37
CA ASP A 232 6.05 -11.79 9.68
C ASP A 232 6.41 -10.34 9.98
N PRO A 233 6.26 -9.90 11.23
CA PRO A 233 6.66 -8.56 11.65
C PRO A 233 8.18 -8.43 11.61
N LYS A 234 8.65 -7.21 11.35
CA LYS A 234 10.04 -6.80 11.50
C LYS A 234 10.26 -6.17 12.85
N VAL A 235 11.44 -6.43 13.41
CA VAL A 235 11.85 -5.81 14.67
C VAL A 235 12.10 -4.32 14.45
N ALA A 236 11.27 -3.47 15.06
CA ALA A 236 11.57 -2.05 15.18
C ALA A 236 12.44 -1.81 16.41
N ARG A 237 13.64 -1.27 16.24
CA ARG A 237 14.59 -1.02 17.34
C ARG A 237 14.77 0.49 17.55
N GLY A 238 14.82 0.90 18.82
CA GLY A 238 15.15 2.28 19.20
C GLY A 238 16.63 2.63 18.95
N PRO A 239 17.01 3.91 19.01
CA PRO A 239 18.40 4.33 18.78
C PRO A 239 19.33 3.83 19.90
N GLY A 240 20.62 3.69 19.56
CA GLY A 240 21.69 3.36 20.51
C GLY A 240 22.86 2.69 19.79
N ALA A 241 24.11 3.03 20.13
CA ALA A 241 25.30 2.48 19.47
C ALA A 241 25.34 0.93 19.51
N ILE A 242 24.82 0.33 20.58
CA ILE A 242 24.68 -1.13 20.73
C ILE A 242 23.66 -1.70 19.74
N ASN A 243 22.54 -0.99 19.51
CA ASN A 243 21.52 -1.41 18.55
C ASN A 243 22.02 -1.23 17.11
N VAL A 244 22.76 -0.16 16.80
CA VAL A 244 23.42 0.03 15.49
C VAL A 244 24.45 -1.06 15.22
N ALA A 245 25.27 -1.42 16.23
CA ALA A 245 26.22 -2.52 16.10
C ALA A 245 25.53 -3.88 15.90
N ARG A 246 24.43 -4.14 16.61
CA ARG A 246 23.58 -5.33 16.38
C ARG A 246 22.92 -5.31 15.02
N ASP A 247 22.50 -4.15 14.52
CA ASP A 247 21.92 -3.99 13.19
C ASP A 247 22.96 -4.32 12.11
N VAL A 248 24.18 -3.77 12.21
CA VAL A 248 25.29 -4.11 11.30
C VAL A 248 25.69 -5.59 11.39
N LEU A 249 25.72 -6.16 12.59
CA LEU A 249 26.01 -7.59 12.76
C LEU A 249 24.89 -8.47 12.19
N SER A 250 23.63 -8.02 12.30
CA SER A 250 22.48 -8.67 11.68
C SER A 250 22.52 -8.58 10.15
N VAL A 251 23.06 -7.50 9.56
CA VAL A 251 23.35 -7.42 8.11
C VAL A 251 24.32 -8.52 7.72
N ALA A 252 25.46 -8.63 8.41
CA ALA A 252 26.47 -9.62 8.09
C ALA A 252 25.94 -11.05 8.24
N LYS A 253 25.18 -11.32 9.29
CA LYS A 253 24.56 -12.63 9.54
C LYS A 253 23.42 -12.94 8.56
N ALA A 254 22.62 -11.94 8.19
CA ALA A 254 21.55 -12.07 7.22
C ALA A 254 22.04 -12.29 5.79
N LEU A 255 23.13 -11.64 5.41
CA LEU A 255 23.84 -11.89 4.15
C LEU A 255 24.47 -13.28 4.14
N ALA A 256 25.03 -13.73 5.26
CA ALA A 256 25.60 -15.08 5.39
C ALA A 256 24.54 -16.20 5.43
N LEU A 257 23.32 -15.93 5.92
CA LEU A 257 22.24 -16.91 6.08
C LEU A 257 21.08 -16.74 5.08
N SER A 258 21.19 -15.84 4.10
CA SER A 258 20.10 -15.48 3.17
C SER A 258 18.76 -15.11 3.85
N ARG A 259 18.82 -14.59 5.08
CA ARG A 259 17.65 -14.21 5.91
C ARG A 259 17.76 -12.75 6.33
N MET A 260 17.47 -11.81 5.44
CA MET A 260 17.35 -10.38 5.78
C MET A 260 15.98 -10.07 6.36
N SER A 261 15.73 -10.53 7.58
CA SER A 261 14.44 -10.36 8.26
C SER A 261 14.14 -8.90 8.58
N ASP A 262 15.15 -8.10 8.95
CA ASP A 262 14.89 -6.83 9.67
C ASP A 262 14.98 -5.56 8.80
N PHE A 263 15.52 -5.61 7.57
CA PHE A 263 15.58 -4.42 6.71
C PHE A 263 14.30 -4.22 5.90
N SER A 264 13.78 -3.00 5.88
CA SER A 264 12.60 -2.63 5.10
C SER A 264 12.89 -1.50 4.11
N PHE A 265 12.73 -1.81 2.82
CA PHE A 265 12.86 -0.87 1.70
C PHE A 265 11.50 -0.71 0.99
N PRO A 266 11.15 0.49 0.50
CA PRO A 266 9.83 0.75 -0.06
C PRO A 266 9.46 -0.21 -1.19
N ALA A 267 10.33 -0.35 -2.18
CA ALA A 267 10.06 -1.19 -3.34
C ALA A 267 10.08 -2.70 -3.02
N ASN A 268 10.83 -3.12 -1.99
CA ASN A 268 10.76 -4.50 -1.51
C ASN A 268 9.38 -4.80 -0.87
N ASN A 269 8.76 -3.85 -0.15
CA ASN A 269 7.41 -4.03 0.40
C ASN A 269 6.34 -4.04 -0.69
N PHE A 270 6.47 -3.20 -1.73
CA PHE A 270 5.61 -3.24 -2.90
C PHE A 270 5.63 -4.63 -3.57
N VAL A 271 6.83 -5.17 -3.85
CA VAL A 271 6.97 -6.50 -4.46
C VAL A 271 6.43 -7.60 -3.53
N ARG A 272 6.73 -7.54 -2.23
CA ARG A 272 6.20 -8.52 -1.27
C ARG A 272 4.68 -8.50 -1.20
N LEU A 273 4.04 -7.33 -1.25
CA LEU A 273 2.58 -7.25 -1.21
C LEU A 273 1.96 -7.86 -2.45
N TYR A 274 2.57 -7.61 -3.61
CA TYR A 274 2.21 -8.29 -4.84
C TYR A 274 2.34 -9.81 -4.70
N GLU A 275 3.47 -10.33 -4.19
CA GLU A 275 3.70 -11.76 -3.98
C GLU A 275 2.63 -12.35 -3.03
N ALA A 276 2.35 -11.67 -1.91
CA ALA A 276 1.35 -12.07 -0.93
C ALA A 276 -0.08 -12.08 -1.49
N GLY A 277 -0.39 -11.15 -2.40
CA GLY A 277 -1.69 -11.02 -3.04
C GLY A 277 -1.89 -11.91 -4.26
N ASN A 278 -0.82 -12.37 -4.93
CA ASN A 278 -0.91 -13.01 -6.26
C ASN A 278 -0.21 -14.36 -6.40
N GLU A 279 0.91 -14.58 -5.71
CA GLU A 279 1.83 -15.68 -6.05
C GLU A 279 1.89 -16.83 -5.04
N ARG A 280 1.27 -16.71 -3.85
CA ARG A 280 1.32 -17.80 -2.87
C ARG A 280 0.58 -19.04 -3.38
N PRO A 281 1.00 -20.24 -2.95
CA PRO A 281 0.45 -21.48 -3.47
C PRO A 281 -0.97 -21.70 -2.92
N ILE A 282 -1.95 -21.45 -3.77
CA ILE A 282 -3.37 -21.74 -3.50
C ILE A 282 -3.93 -22.80 -4.48
N ASP A 283 -3.07 -23.30 -5.36
CA ASP A 283 -3.42 -24.29 -6.39
C ASP A 283 -3.08 -25.74 -5.98
N ASP A 284 -2.46 -25.90 -4.80
CA ASP A 284 -1.97 -27.15 -4.24
C ASP A 284 -2.04 -27.09 -2.71
N VAL A 285 -2.77 -28.03 -2.09
CA VAL A 285 -3.03 -28.05 -0.65
C VAL A 285 -1.78 -28.33 0.19
N LEU A 286 -0.85 -29.17 -0.30
CA LEU A 286 0.38 -29.50 0.41
C LEU A 286 1.36 -28.33 0.39
N ALA A 287 1.45 -27.64 -0.74
CA ALA A 287 2.23 -26.41 -0.87
C ALA A 287 1.64 -25.28 -0.03
N ALA A 288 0.30 -25.15 0.01
CA ALA A 288 -0.41 -24.21 0.86
C ALA A 288 -0.15 -24.48 2.35
N PHE A 289 -0.26 -25.75 2.78
CA PHE A 289 0.00 -26.17 4.17
C PHE A 289 1.45 -25.90 4.59
N SER A 290 2.39 -26.17 3.68
CA SER A 290 3.83 -25.96 3.90
C SER A 290 4.21 -24.47 3.88
N ASN A 291 3.35 -23.60 3.32
CA ASN A 291 3.58 -22.17 3.31
C ASN A 291 3.09 -21.53 4.62
N HIS A 292 4.05 -21.04 5.41
CA HIS A 292 3.81 -20.40 6.71
C HIS A 292 2.73 -19.31 6.66
N ASP A 293 2.78 -18.42 5.66
CA ASP A 293 1.89 -17.25 5.61
C ASP A 293 0.47 -17.62 5.17
N VAL A 294 0.35 -18.58 4.24
CA VAL A 294 -0.96 -19.13 3.85
C VAL A 294 -1.59 -19.82 5.04
N ARG A 295 -0.85 -20.69 5.74
CA ARG A 295 -1.37 -21.39 6.92
C ARG A 295 -1.79 -20.42 8.03
N ARG A 296 -1.01 -19.37 8.29
CA ARG A 296 -1.36 -18.31 9.26
C ARG A 296 -2.67 -17.61 8.89
N THR A 297 -2.75 -17.04 7.68
CA THR A 297 -3.96 -16.28 7.29
C THR A 297 -5.20 -17.18 7.30
N MET A 298 -5.07 -18.43 6.83
CA MET A 298 -6.16 -19.41 6.87
C MET A 298 -6.63 -19.72 8.30
N ASN A 299 -5.71 -19.79 9.27
CA ASN A 299 -6.07 -19.96 10.68
C ASN A 299 -6.79 -18.72 11.24
N ASP A 300 -6.49 -17.54 10.71
CA ASP A 300 -7.15 -16.27 11.03
C ASP A 300 -8.47 -16.08 10.23
N GLY A 301 -8.91 -17.10 9.48
CA GLY A 301 -10.19 -17.10 8.77
C GLY A 301 -10.22 -16.33 7.45
N TRP A 302 -9.06 -16.04 6.85
CA TRP A 302 -8.99 -15.39 5.54
C TRP A 302 -7.77 -15.82 4.73
N MET A 303 -7.65 -15.40 3.46
CA MET A 303 -6.50 -15.73 2.63
C MET A 303 -5.98 -14.47 1.95
N SER A 304 -4.67 -14.21 2.07
CA SER A 304 -4.09 -13.02 1.44
C SER A 304 -4.02 -13.11 -0.08
N THR A 305 -3.85 -14.32 -0.63
CA THR A 305 -3.79 -14.54 -2.08
C THR A 305 -5.19 -14.75 -2.61
N GLY A 306 -5.68 -13.77 -3.37
CA GLY A 306 -7.07 -13.78 -3.81
C GLY A 306 -7.41 -12.69 -4.83
N PRO A 307 -8.65 -12.72 -5.34
CA PRO A 307 -9.15 -11.77 -6.33
C PRO A 307 -9.08 -10.34 -5.82
N GLY A 308 -8.89 -9.38 -6.72
CA GLY A 308 -8.81 -7.95 -6.44
C GLY A 308 -7.43 -7.46 -5.99
N ALA A 309 -6.44 -8.35 -5.88
CA ALA A 309 -5.05 -7.95 -5.72
C ALA A 309 -4.51 -7.38 -7.04
N LEU A 310 -4.13 -6.10 -7.04
CA LEU A 310 -3.78 -5.35 -8.27
C LEU A 310 -2.53 -4.50 -8.09
N ILE A 311 -1.93 -4.09 -9.20
CA ILE A 311 -0.89 -3.08 -9.29
C ILE A 311 -1.46 -1.81 -9.92
N ALA A 312 -1.11 -0.68 -9.35
CA ALA A 312 -1.45 0.64 -9.87
C ALA A 312 -0.21 1.55 -9.90
N THR A 313 -0.12 2.36 -10.95
CA THR A 313 0.89 3.42 -11.07
C THR A 313 0.20 4.79 -11.07
N TYR A 314 0.64 5.65 -10.16
CA TYR A 314 0.25 7.06 -10.15
C TYR A 314 1.49 7.88 -10.53
N PRO A 315 1.61 8.29 -11.80
CA PRO A 315 2.79 9.01 -12.26
C PRO A 315 2.89 10.38 -11.59
N ILE A 316 4.12 10.87 -11.45
CA ILE A 316 4.37 12.30 -11.23
C ILE A 316 3.60 13.11 -12.28
N HIS A 317 3.10 14.28 -11.87
CA HIS A 317 2.43 15.19 -12.77
C HIS A 317 3.28 15.49 -14.00
N GLU A 318 2.64 15.60 -15.16
CA GLU A 318 3.28 15.62 -16.47
C GLU A 318 4.38 16.69 -16.54
N ALA A 319 5.56 16.31 -17.07
CA ALA A 319 6.74 17.19 -17.08
C ALA A 319 6.49 18.53 -17.78
N SER A 320 5.67 18.56 -18.85
CA SER A 320 5.31 19.79 -19.57
C SER A 320 4.46 20.76 -18.74
N ARG A 321 3.83 20.26 -17.67
CA ARG A 321 2.90 20.98 -16.79
C ARG A 321 3.37 21.03 -15.33
N ASN A 322 4.54 20.47 -15.02
CA ASN A 322 5.12 20.51 -13.68
C ASN A 322 6.29 21.50 -13.63
N ARG A 323 6.03 22.71 -13.13
CA ARG A 323 7.04 23.78 -13.09
C ARG A 323 7.91 23.76 -11.83
N LEU A 324 7.56 22.93 -10.85
CA LEU A 324 8.16 22.96 -9.51
C LEU A 324 9.01 21.73 -9.21
N PHE A 325 8.67 20.58 -9.79
CA PHE A 325 9.33 19.32 -9.52
C PHE A 325 9.76 18.63 -10.82
N ALA A 326 10.82 17.84 -10.72
CA ALA A 326 11.32 17.02 -11.82
C ALA A 326 11.20 15.54 -11.46
N PRO A 327 11.17 14.63 -12.45
CA PRO A 327 11.21 13.20 -12.19
C PRO A 327 12.44 12.82 -11.34
N GLY A 328 12.21 12.03 -10.29
CA GLY A 328 13.26 11.41 -9.49
C GLY A 328 13.59 9.99 -9.97
N ARG A 329 14.62 9.40 -9.38
CA ARG A 329 14.99 7.99 -9.62
C ARG A 329 13.96 7.04 -8.98
N ASP A 330 13.86 5.84 -9.54
CA ASP A 330 13.11 4.75 -8.91
C ASP A 330 13.60 4.51 -7.47
N PRO A 331 12.70 4.13 -6.55
CA PRO A 331 13.08 3.80 -5.18
C PRO A 331 14.10 2.66 -5.17
N PHE A 332 15.04 2.71 -4.23
CA PHE A 332 16.02 1.65 -4.11
C PHE A 332 15.38 0.29 -3.83
N LEU A 333 15.89 -0.72 -4.53
CA LEU A 333 15.63 -2.13 -4.27
C LEU A 333 16.89 -2.79 -3.76
N PHE A 334 16.73 -3.52 -2.66
CA PHE A 334 17.76 -4.48 -2.26
C PHE A 334 17.43 -5.83 -2.90
N SER A 335 18.31 -6.30 -3.79
CA SER A 335 18.26 -7.62 -4.43
C SER A 335 19.57 -8.37 -4.21
N VAL A 336 19.51 -9.67 -3.95
CA VAL A 336 20.70 -10.55 -3.90
C VAL A 336 20.74 -11.31 -5.23
N PRO A 337 21.75 -11.11 -6.09
CA PRO A 337 21.86 -11.83 -7.36
C PRO A 337 21.79 -13.35 -7.17
N MET A 338 21.11 -14.07 -8.06
CA MET A 338 20.85 -15.53 -8.06
C MET A 338 19.96 -16.10 -6.92
N LEU A 339 19.71 -15.38 -5.83
CA LEU A 339 18.89 -15.86 -4.70
C LEU A 339 17.59 -15.05 -4.49
N TRP A 340 17.56 -13.78 -4.90
CA TRP A 340 16.42 -12.89 -4.65
C TRP A 340 16.30 -11.75 -5.68
N ASP A 341 15.71 -12.06 -6.84
CA ASP A 341 15.56 -11.12 -7.96
C ASP A 341 14.31 -10.21 -7.85
N LYS A 342 14.30 -9.38 -6.81
CA LYS A 342 13.24 -8.37 -6.63
C LYS A 342 13.34 -7.21 -7.62
N ALA A 343 14.52 -6.99 -8.19
CA ALA A 343 14.76 -5.90 -9.13
C ALA A 343 14.02 -6.14 -10.46
N ASP A 344 14.13 -7.34 -11.03
CA ASP A 344 13.45 -7.64 -12.29
C ASP A 344 11.96 -7.84 -12.08
N LYS A 345 11.54 -8.41 -10.94
CA LYS A 345 10.11 -8.43 -10.56
C LYS A 345 9.56 -7.01 -10.47
N PHE A 346 10.26 -6.07 -9.82
CA PHE A 346 9.82 -4.69 -9.73
C PHE A 346 9.72 -4.03 -11.11
N LYS A 347 10.72 -4.21 -11.98
CA LYS A 347 10.66 -3.68 -13.35
C LYS A 347 9.50 -4.29 -14.13
N MET A 348 9.30 -5.60 -14.05
CA MET A 348 8.17 -6.28 -14.68
C MET A 348 6.86 -5.67 -14.21
N LEU A 349 6.64 -5.53 -12.90
CA LEU A 349 5.41 -4.97 -12.34
C LEU A 349 5.19 -3.48 -12.61
N THR A 350 6.25 -2.72 -12.90
CA THR A 350 6.15 -1.25 -13.07
C THR A 350 6.31 -0.78 -14.52
N ARG A 351 6.70 -1.68 -15.43
CA ARG A 351 6.93 -1.37 -16.85
C ARG A 351 6.14 -2.29 -17.78
N HIS A 352 5.93 -3.55 -17.40
CA HIS A 352 5.37 -4.60 -18.25
C HIS A 352 4.41 -5.51 -17.46
N ALA A 353 3.59 -4.91 -16.60
CA ALA A 353 2.72 -5.68 -15.73
C ALA A 353 1.67 -6.45 -16.55
N PRO A 354 1.43 -7.74 -16.28
CA PRO A 354 0.40 -8.50 -16.97
C PRO A 354 -0.98 -7.94 -16.66
N SER A 355 -1.92 -8.13 -17.59
CA SER A 355 -3.32 -7.70 -17.42
C SER A 355 -3.98 -8.34 -16.19
N THR A 356 -3.58 -9.55 -15.83
CA THR A 356 -4.08 -10.26 -14.64
C THR A 356 -3.83 -9.53 -13.33
N VAL A 357 -2.94 -8.52 -13.29
CA VAL A 357 -2.72 -7.70 -12.09
C VAL A 357 -2.93 -6.21 -12.32
N THR A 358 -3.39 -5.79 -13.50
CA THR A 358 -3.66 -4.37 -13.82
C THR A 358 -5.09 -4.12 -14.28
N ASP A 359 -5.79 -5.16 -14.74
CA ASP A 359 -7.19 -5.14 -15.15
C ASP A 359 -8.02 -5.98 -14.18
N LEU A 360 -9.03 -5.35 -13.58
CA LEU A 360 -9.87 -6.00 -12.57
C LEU A 360 -10.67 -7.19 -13.13
N GLY A 361 -11.17 -7.09 -14.36
CA GLY A 361 -11.93 -8.17 -15.00
C GLY A 361 -11.03 -9.37 -15.31
N ALA A 362 -9.84 -9.13 -15.84
CA ALA A 362 -8.84 -10.17 -16.10
C ALA A 362 -8.37 -10.85 -14.80
N ASN A 363 -8.15 -10.06 -13.74
CA ASN A 363 -7.78 -10.58 -12.42
C ASN A 363 -8.87 -11.49 -11.84
N LEU A 364 -10.13 -11.06 -11.87
CA LEU A 364 -11.26 -11.86 -11.39
C LEU A 364 -11.41 -13.17 -12.19
N ALA A 365 -11.30 -13.10 -13.52
CA ALA A 365 -11.37 -14.29 -14.37
C ALA A 365 -10.23 -15.27 -14.11
N HIS A 366 -9.01 -14.75 -13.91
CA HIS A 366 -7.83 -15.53 -13.56
C HIS A 366 -8.02 -16.29 -12.24
N TYR A 367 -8.49 -15.61 -11.19
CA TYR A 367 -8.73 -16.25 -9.90
C TYR A 367 -9.85 -17.27 -9.90
N ARG A 368 -10.95 -16.99 -10.62
CA ARG A 368 -12.01 -17.97 -10.85
C ARG A 368 -11.46 -19.26 -11.45
N GLU A 369 -10.61 -19.15 -12.48
CA GLU A 369 -10.00 -20.31 -13.13
C GLU A 369 -9.05 -21.06 -12.19
N ARG A 370 -8.25 -20.33 -11.39
CA ARG A 370 -7.38 -20.94 -10.37
C ARG A 370 -8.18 -21.78 -9.38
N TYR A 371 -9.19 -21.20 -8.75
CA TYR A 371 -10.03 -21.91 -7.77
C TYR A 371 -10.73 -23.13 -8.38
N ALA A 372 -11.31 -22.99 -9.58
CA ALA A 372 -11.95 -24.11 -10.27
C ALA A 372 -10.95 -25.25 -10.58
N LYS A 373 -9.72 -24.92 -10.99
CA LYS A 373 -8.66 -25.92 -11.22
C LYS A 373 -8.21 -26.58 -9.92
N THR A 374 -8.09 -25.84 -8.83
CA THR A 374 -7.75 -26.38 -7.50
C THR A 374 -8.78 -27.41 -7.06
N LEU A 375 -10.08 -27.08 -7.16
CA LEU A 375 -11.18 -28.00 -6.81
C LEU A 375 -11.21 -29.23 -7.72
N ALA A 376 -11.03 -29.05 -9.04
CA ALA A 376 -11.01 -30.16 -9.99
C ALA A 376 -9.85 -31.15 -9.76
N ARG A 377 -8.78 -30.71 -9.08
CA ARG A 377 -7.61 -31.53 -8.72
C ARG A 377 -7.70 -32.14 -7.33
N GLN A 378 -8.76 -31.87 -6.57
CA GLN A 378 -8.94 -32.39 -5.22
C GLN A 378 -8.90 -33.92 -5.21
N ARG A 379 -7.97 -34.49 -4.43
CA ARG A 379 -7.85 -35.92 -4.13
C ARG A 379 -8.20 -36.17 -2.67
N SER A 380 -8.46 -37.40 -2.26
CA SER A 380 -8.74 -37.65 -0.83
C SER A 380 -7.54 -37.22 0.04
N VAL A 381 -7.81 -36.79 1.28
CA VAL A 381 -6.73 -36.42 2.20
C VAL A 381 -5.76 -37.60 2.45
N ASP A 382 -6.25 -38.84 2.37
CA ASP A 382 -5.43 -40.04 2.51
C ASP A 382 -4.47 -40.22 1.32
N ASP A 383 -4.90 -39.89 0.10
CA ASP A 383 -4.04 -39.89 -1.10
C ASP A 383 -2.92 -38.85 -1.00
N GLU A 384 -3.21 -37.68 -0.41
CA GLU A 384 -2.23 -36.59 -0.23
C GLU A 384 -1.24 -36.85 0.91
N LEU A 385 -1.68 -37.55 1.97
CA LEU A 385 -0.85 -37.90 3.11
C LEU A 385 0.24 -38.92 2.75
N GLY A 386 -0.09 -39.91 1.91
CA GLY A 386 0.83 -41.02 1.59
C GLY A 386 1.39 -41.65 2.86
N SER A 387 2.71 -41.65 3.03
CA SER A 387 3.43 -42.16 4.22
C SER A 387 3.94 -41.06 5.18
N ARG A 388 3.38 -39.84 5.13
CA ARG A 388 3.80 -38.71 5.99
C ARG A 388 3.13 -38.77 7.37
N HIS A 389 3.89 -39.11 8.40
CA HIS A 389 3.35 -39.29 9.76
C HIS A 389 3.44 -38.07 10.69
N ASN A 390 4.36 -37.12 10.45
CA ASN A 390 4.73 -36.15 11.50
C ASN A 390 3.77 -34.96 11.66
N ASP A 391 2.92 -34.67 10.67
CA ASP A 391 1.96 -33.53 10.70
C ASP A 391 0.54 -33.93 10.29
N GLU A 392 0.20 -35.22 10.36
CA GLU A 392 -1.04 -35.77 9.80
C GLU A 392 -2.30 -35.08 10.34
N ARG A 393 -2.38 -34.91 11.66
CA ARG A 393 -3.57 -34.30 12.31
C ARG A 393 -3.78 -32.87 11.83
N ASP A 394 -2.72 -32.08 11.79
CA ASP A 394 -2.77 -30.67 11.40
C ASP A 394 -3.10 -30.53 9.91
N LEU A 395 -2.53 -31.39 9.06
CA LEU A 395 -2.86 -31.42 7.65
C LEU A 395 -4.32 -31.80 7.42
N ARG A 396 -4.88 -32.79 8.14
CA ARG A 396 -6.30 -33.16 7.99
C ARG A 396 -7.24 -32.00 8.34
N ILE A 397 -6.95 -31.26 9.43
CA ILE A 397 -7.73 -30.07 9.82
C ILE A 397 -7.60 -28.97 8.76
N PHE A 398 -6.38 -28.71 8.30
CA PHE A 398 -6.12 -27.69 7.28
C PHE A 398 -6.78 -28.04 5.94
N TYR A 399 -6.69 -29.30 5.52
CA TYR A 399 -7.18 -29.80 4.24
C TYR A 399 -8.67 -29.49 4.06
N GLY A 400 -9.52 -29.81 5.05
CA GLY A 400 -10.96 -29.55 4.98
C GLY A 400 -11.26 -28.05 4.82
N ARG A 401 -10.66 -27.23 5.68
CA ARG A 401 -10.80 -25.77 5.66
C ARG A 401 -10.28 -25.14 4.36
N PHE A 402 -9.20 -25.69 3.81
CA PHE A 402 -8.62 -25.21 2.55
C PHE A 402 -9.60 -25.38 1.40
N TYR A 403 -10.14 -26.58 1.19
CA TYR A 403 -11.08 -26.79 0.08
C TYR A 403 -12.43 -26.10 0.28
N GLU A 404 -12.91 -25.98 1.52
CA GLU A 404 -14.08 -25.16 1.86
C GLU A 404 -13.84 -23.69 1.48
N GLN A 405 -12.72 -23.10 1.91
CA GLN A 405 -12.36 -21.72 1.57
C GLN A 405 -12.19 -21.50 0.06
N ILE A 406 -11.60 -22.45 -0.67
CA ILE A 406 -11.43 -22.35 -2.12
C ILE A 406 -12.80 -22.41 -2.84
N ALA A 407 -13.72 -23.26 -2.38
CA ALA A 407 -15.09 -23.31 -2.91
C ALA A 407 -15.84 -22.00 -2.66
N ASP A 408 -15.77 -21.47 -1.43
CA ASP A 408 -16.40 -20.21 -1.06
C ASP A 408 -15.83 -19.02 -1.84
N GLU A 409 -14.51 -18.99 -2.08
CA GLU A 409 -13.91 -17.92 -2.90
C GLU A 409 -14.25 -18.07 -4.39
N LEU A 410 -14.45 -19.29 -4.90
CA LEU A 410 -14.95 -19.47 -6.27
C LEU A 410 -16.35 -18.86 -6.42
N GLU A 411 -17.28 -19.18 -5.52
CA GLU A 411 -18.64 -18.63 -5.53
C GLU A 411 -18.63 -17.10 -5.40
N ARG A 412 -17.88 -16.57 -4.43
CA ARG A 412 -17.71 -15.12 -4.25
C ARG A 412 -17.09 -14.46 -5.48
N THR A 413 -16.14 -15.10 -6.15
CA THR A 413 -15.52 -14.57 -7.37
C THR A 413 -16.50 -14.57 -8.55
N ASP A 414 -17.35 -15.59 -8.69
CA ASP A 414 -18.42 -15.63 -9.69
C ASP A 414 -19.46 -14.52 -9.48
N ALA A 415 -19.85 -14.29 -8.22
CA ALA A 415 -20.71 -13.16 -7.86
C ALA A 415 -20.05 -11.81 -8.20
N ARG A 416 -18.77 -11.62 -7.83
CA ARG A 416 -17.99 -10.41 -8.16
C ARG A 416 -17.84 -10.19 -9.66
N LEU A 417 -17.66 -11.24 -10.46
CA LEU A 417 -17.60 -11.16 -11.93
C LEU A 417 -18.92 -10.69 -12.53
N THR A 418 -20.04 -11.21 -12.02
CA THR A 418 -21.38 -10.80 -12.45
C THR A 418 -21.61 -9.32 -12.14
N GLU A 419 -21.31 -8.91 -10.92
CA GLU A 419 -21.44 -7.52 -10.48
C GLU A 419 -20.48 -6.59 -11.23
N TYR A 420 -19.24 -7.02 -11.46
CA TYR A 420 -18.28 -6.29 -12.30
C TYR A 420 -18.84 -6.02 -13.69
N ARG A 421 -19.44 -7.02 -14.35
CA ARG A 421 -20.04 -6.86 -15.69
C ARG A 421 -21.21 -5.89 -15.67
N ARG A 422 -22.07 -5.95 -14.64
CA ARG A 422 -23.18 -5.01 -14.44
C ARG A 422 -22.65 -3.58 -14.33
N LEU A 423 -21.76 -3.34 -13.35
CA LEU A 423 -21.14 -2.04 -13.12
C LEU A 423 -20.36 -1.52 -14.33
N ALA A 424 -19.70 -2.40 -15.09
CA ALA A 424 -18.98 -2.02 -16.29
C ALA A 424 -19.90 -1.66 -17.46
N SER A 425 -21.07 -2.29 -17.57
CA SER A 425 -22.07 -2.01 -18.61
C SER A 425 -22.82 -0.69 -18.41
N GLU A 426 -22.89 -0.21 -17.17
CA GLU A 426 -23.47 1.09 -16.79
C GLU A 426 -22.55 2.28 -17.13
N LEU A 427 -21.35 2.00 -17.65
CA LEU A 427 -20.37 3.01 -18.04
C LEU A 427 -20.45 3.28 -19.55
N PRO A 428 -20.39 4.56 -19.97
CA PRO A 428 -20.35 4.88 -21.40
C PRO A 428 -19.00 4.47 -22.01
N GLY A 429 -18.95 3.27 -22.61
CA GLY A 429 -17.88 2.76 -23.48
C GLY A 429 -16.95 1.70 -22.84
N PRO A 430 -16.15 0.98 -23.65
CA PRO A 430 -15.32 -0.12 -23.18
C PRO A 430 -14.25 0.37 -22.17
N VAL A 431 -14.29 -0.21 -20.97
CA VAL A 431 -13.29 -0.01 -19.91
C VAL A 431 -12.06 -0.84 -20.25
N ARG A 432 -11.02 -0.20 -20.77
CA ARG A 432 -9.66 -0.77 -20.78
C ARG A 432 -8.88 -0.11 -19.66
N TRP A 433 -8.36 -0.93 -18.73
CA TRP A 433 -7.34 -0.51 -17.78
C TRP A 433 -6.02 -0.34 -18.53
N THR A 434 -5.83 0.79 -19.18
CA THR A 434 -4.50 1.16 -19.71
C THR A 434 -3.77 1.91 -18.61
N VAL A 435 -2.85 1.21 -17.95
CA VAL A 435 -1.67 1.84 -17.38
C VAL A 435 -0.94 2.52 -18.56
N PRO A 436 -0.69 3.83 -18.53
CA PRO A 436 0.13 4.47 -19.56
C PRO A 436 1.56 3.92 -19.56
#